data_AF-A0AAE3SGZ0-F1
#
_entry.id   AF-A0AAE3SGZ0-F1
#
_cell.length_a   1.000
_cell.length_b   1.000
_cell.length_c   1.000
_cell.angle_alpha   90.00
_cell.angle_beta   90.00
_cell.angle_gamma   90.00
#
_symmetry.space_group_name_H-M   'P 1'
#
loop_
_entity.id
_entity.type
_entity.pdbx_description
1 polymer ?
#
loop_
_entity_poly.entity_id
_entity_poly.type
_entity_poly.pdbx_seq_one_letter_code
_entity_poly.pdbx_strand_id
1 'polypeptide(L)'
;MLSVLYKYFFYITIIVTIISCERELNIDFPQEKKQIVLNSILTCDSTIKVNLEWTGTPLNKNFIPITDASINIYINDELLLENISSDNYGNYTSQYIIKEGEEYRIEALSNQTLLKSSVSIPNCPLFNIKQNSINDYEKIFNINIDSINDNVSALYFYIFSEVSENGMTHQIHETALYCNSALSDPFNRSLDDWGPEGFHYEYDYFVRFDASNIRNRKSNFDLAIIHNEGKIIVTAITAGSEYDMYFKSYYTQQNYDIEVNLPFSYTPKTVPGNIDGGLGIFAGINISTFEFE
;
A
#
# COMPACT_ATOMS: atom_id res chain seq x y z
N MET A 1 11.26 -51.48 -48.48
CA MET A 1 10.08 -50.64 -48.81
C MET A 1 9.43 -50.09 -47.53
N LEU A 2 9.14 -50.92 -46.50
CA LEU A 2 8.63 -50.46 -45.20
C LEU A 2 9.50 -49.38 -44.51
N SER A 3 10.82 -49.54 -44.48
CA SER A 3 11.74 -48.61 -43.80
C SER A 3 11.79 -47.21 -44.43
N VAL A 4 11.48 -47.11 -45.73
CA VAL A 4 11.41 -45.85 -46.47
C VAL A 4 10.11 -45.13 -46.15
N LEU A 5 9.00 -45.87 -46.05
CA LEU A 5 7.70 -45.36 -45.60
C LEU A 5 7.73 -44.80 -44.18
N TYR A 6 8.41 -45.45 -43.22
CA TYR A 6 8.54 -44.94 -41.86
C TYR A 6 9.34 -43.62 -41.79
N LYS A 7 10.36 -43.46 -42.63
CA LYS A 7 11.10 -42.19 -42.72
C LYS A 7 10.21 -41.05 -43.20
N TYR A 8 9.44 -41.28 -44.27
CA TYR A 8 8.51 -40.27 -44.77
C TYR A 8 7.39 -39.96 -43.76
N PHE A 9 6.88 -40.96 -43.05
CA PHE A 9 5.87 -40.75 -42.00
C PHE A 9 6.44 -39.92 -40.83
N PHE A 10 7.69 -40.17 -40.43
CA PHE A 10 8.38 -39.39 -39.40
C PHE A 10 8.61 -37.93 -39.84
N TYR A 11 9.04 -37.71 -41.10
CA TYR A 11 9.20 -36.36 -41.64
C TYR A 11 7.86 -35.62 -41.75
N ILE A 12 6.78 -36.30 -42.15
CA ILE A 12 5.42 -35.73 -42.20
C ILE A 12 4.95 -35.35 -40.79
N THR A 13 5.18 -36.21 -39.80
CA THR A 13 4.80 -35.95 -38.40
C THR A 13 5.56 -34.73 -37.85
N ILE A 14 6.86 -34.63 -38.11
CA ILE A 14 7.67 -33.46 -37.75
C ILE A 14 7.13 -32.20 -38.43
N ILE A 15 6.84 -32.24 -39.73
CA ILE A 15 6.31 -31.10 -40.49
C ILE A 15 4.97 -30.61 -39.93
N VAL A 16 4.10 -31.51 -39.46
CA VAL A 16 2.82 -31.12 -38.86
C VAL A 16 3.01 -30.44 -37.50
N THR A 17 4.02 -30.83 -36.71
CA THR A 17 4.29 -30.20 -35.39
C THR A 17 4.86 -28.78 -35.46
N ILE A 18 5.48 -28.39 -36.58
CA ILE A 18 6.04 -27.04 -36.78
C ILE A 18 5.00 -26.02 -37.30
N ILE A 19 3.80 -26.47 -37.67
CA ILE A 19 2.69 -25.61 -38.10
C ILE A 19 1.80 -25.35 -36.88
N SER A 20 2.38 -24.83 -35.79
CA SER A 20 1.60 -24.19 -34.73
C SER A 20 1.14 -22.85 -35.28
N CYS A 21 -0.07 -22.82 -35.84
CA CYS A 21 -0.66 -21.60 -36.36
C CYS A 21 -1.07 -20.74 -35.16
N GLU A 22 -0.16 -19.89 -34.69
CA GLU A 22 -0.51 -18.82 -33.76
C GLU A 22 -1.42 -17.84 -34.52
N ARG A 23 -2.69 -17.81 -34.13
CA ARG A 23 -3.62 -16.79 -34.61
C ARG A 23 -3.54 -15.67 -33.60
N GLU A 24 -2.89 -14.57 -33.97
CA GLU A 24 -2.98 -13.33 -33.20
C GLU A 24 -4.45 -12.95 -33.08
N LEU A 25 -4.98 -13.10 -31.87
CA LEU A 25 -6.31 -12.67 -31.50
C LEU A 25 -6.26 -11.15 -31.38
N ASN A 26 -6.49 -10.48 -32.51
CA ASN A 26 -6.64 -9.04 -32.54
C ASN A 26 -8.07 -8.70 -32.08
N ILE A 27 -8.26 -8.75 -30.76
CA ILE A 27 -9.51 -8.36 -30.10
C ILE A 27 -9.47 -6.84 -29.95
N ASP A 28 -10.32 -6.13 -30.69
CA ASP A 28 -10.59 -4.72 -30.43
C ASP A 28 -11.32 -4.62 -29.08
N PHE A 29 -10.57 -4.34 -28.03
CA PHE A 29 -11.17 -4.01 -26.74
C PHE A 29 -11.86 -2.65 -26.87
N PRO A 30 -13.10 -2.51 -26.36
CA PRO A 30 -13.76 -1.20 -26.33
C PRO A 30 -12.86 -0.20 -25.60
N GLN A 31 -12.58 0.93 -26.23
CA GLN A 31 -11.83 2.00 -25.58
C GLN A 31 -12.75 2.66 -24.55
N GLU A 32 -12.58 2.26 -23.30
CA GLU A 32 -13.17 2.90 -22.14
C GLU A 32 -12.90 4.41 -22.18
N LYS A 33 -13.91 5.21 -21.83
CA LYS A 33 -13.76 6.66 -21.75
C LYS A 33 -12.75 6.98 -20.65
N LYS A 34 -11.74 7.81 -20.95
CA LYS A 34 -10.79 8.28 -19.93
C LYS A 34 -11.54 8.94 -18.76
N GLN A 35 -11.13 8.59 -17.55
CA GLN A 35 -11.65 9.15 -16.31
C GLN A 35 -10.53 9.92 -15.60
N ILE A 36 -10.92 10.90 -14.79
CA ILE A 36 -9.98 11.64 -13.94
C ILE A 36 -9.71 10.79 -12.71
N VAL A 37 -8.43 10.68 -12.35
CA VAL A 37 -7.94 10.03 -11.15
C VAL A 37 -7.39 11.10 -10.21
N LEU A 38 -7.87 11.13 -8.98
CA LEU A 38 -7.37 12.00 -7.91
C LEU A 38 -6.78 11.12 -6.81
N ASN A 39 -5.49 11.28 -6.53
CA ASN A 39 -4.81 10.56 -5.47
C ASN A 39 -4.18 11.53 -4.47
N SER A 40 -4.43 11.32 -3.20
CA SER A 40 -3.79 12.04 -2.10
C SER A 40 -3.90 11.26 -0.81
N ILE A 41 -2.77 11.14 -0.12
CA ILE A 41 -2.68 10.64 1.24
C ILE A 41 -2.25 11.82 2.10
N LEU A 42 -3.18 12.30 2.91
CA LEU A 42 -2.97 13.36 3.89
C LEU A 42 -2.27 12.75 5.11
N THR A 43 -1.01 13.14 5.30
CA THR A 43 -0.21 12.72 6.45
C THR A 43 -0.18 13.83 7.48
N CYS A 44 -0.52 13.52 8.73
CA CYS A 44 -0.38 14.46 9.85
C CYS A 44 1.04 15.08 9.88
N ASP A 45 1.13 16.35 10.24
CA ASP A 45 2.37 17.13 10.30
C ASP A 45 3.12 17.26 8.97
N SER A 46 2.48 16.91 7.85
CA SER A 46 3.00 17.10 6.50
C SER A 46 2.18 18.12 5.72
N THR A 47 2.75 18.59 4.62
CA THR A 47 2.04 19.45 3.67
C THR A 47 1.06 18.66 2.82
N ILE A 48 0.01 19.34 2.35
CA ILE A 48 -0.94 18.74 1.42
C ILE A 48 -0.31 18.57 0.03
N LYS A 49 -0.43 17.36 -0.51
CA LYS A 49 -0.10 17.02 -1.90
C LYS A 49 -1.25 16.23 -2.53
N VAL A 50 -1.71 16.69 -3.68
CA VAL A 50 -2.77 16.04 -4.47
C VAL A 50 -2.25 15.81 -5.88
N ASN A 51 -2.42 14.61 -6.42
CA ASN A 51 -2.05 14.27 -7.79
C ASN A 51 -3.32 14.06 -8.63
N LEU A 52 -3.40 14.71 -9.78
CA LEU A 52 -4.48 14.53 -10.76
C LEU A 52 -3.94 14.06 -12.10
N GLU A 53 -4.50 12.96 -12.59
CA GLU A 53 -4.09 12.30 -13.82
C GLU A 53 -5.29 11.73 -14.58
N TRP A 54 -5.13 11.49 -15.87
CA TRP A 54 -6.08 10.67 -16.64
C TRP A 54 -5.77 9.19 -16.50
N THR A 55 -6.82 8.36 -16.49
CA THR A 55 -6.65 6.90 -16.55
C THR A 55 -5.80 6.48 -17.74
N GLY A 56 -4.88 5.55 -17.49
CA GLY A 56 -4.12 4.83 -18.52
C GLY A 56 -4.93 3.67 -19.09
N THR A 57 -4.31 2.92 -20.02
CA THR A 57 -4.86 1.65 -20.52
C THR A 57 -3.86 0.53 -20.22
N PRO A 58 -4.28 -0.76 -20.23
CA PRO A 58 -3.34 -1.86 -20.08
C PRO A 58 -2.19 -1.84 -21.10
N LEU A 59 -2.43 -1.26 -22.28
CA LEU A 59 -1.46 -1.11 -23.37
C LEU A 59 -0.57 0.15 -23.22
N ASN A 60 -1.04 1.18 -22.51
CA ASN A 60 -0.31 2.41 -22.28
C ASN A 60 -0.31 2.74 -20.78
N LYS A 61 0.79 2.39 -20.13
CA LYS A 61 1.01 2.59 -18.69
C LYS A 61 1.42 4.02 -18.32
N ASN A 62 1.58 4.92 -19.29
CA ASN A 62 1.90 6.30 -19.00
C ASN A 62 0.62 7.06 -18.62
N PHE A 63 0.57 7.51 -17.39
CA PHE A 63 -0.48 8.41 -16.92
C PHE A 63 -0.23 9.82 -17.45
N ILE A 64 -1.31 10.50 -17.84
CA ILE A 64 -1.22 11.86 -18.39
C ILE A 64 -1.62 12.84 -17.28
N PRO A 65 -0.72 13.73 -16.83
CA PRO A 65 -1.02 14.67 -15.76
C PRO A 65 -2.09 15.69 -16.20
N ILE A 66 -2.90 16.13 -15.25
CA ILE A 66 -3.85 17.22 -15.40
C ILE A 66 -3.29 18.41 -14.62
N THR A 67 -3.04 19.51 -15.30
CA THR A 67 -2.39 20.71 -14.72
C THR A 67 -3.28 21.95 -14.74
N ASP A 68 -4.48 21.85 -15.31
CA ASP A 68 -5.45 22.93 -15.49
C ASP A 68 -6.70 22.79 -14.61
N ALA A 69 -6.64 21.98 -13.54
CA ALA A 69 -7.71 21.86 -12.56
C ALA A 69 -7.74 23.01 -11.54
N SER A 70 -8.94 23.38 -11.10
CA SER A 70 -9.17 24.22 -9.91
C SER A 70 -9.35 23.30 -8.70
N ILE A 71 -8.51 23.44 -7.68
CA ILE A 71 -8.57 22.62 -6.46
C ILE A 71 -8.82 23.50 -5.24
N ASN A 72 -9.89 23.19 -4.53
CA ASN A 72 -10.28 23.81 -3.27
C ASN A 72 -10.22 22.78 -2.15
N ILE A 73 -9.69 23.18 -0.99
CA ILE A 73 -9.61 22.34 0.20
C ILE A 73 -10.32 23.07 1.34
N TYR A 74 -11.09 22.31 2.11
CA TYR A 74 -11.88 22.77 3.23
C TYR A 74 -11.46 22.04 4.50
N ILE A 75 -11.54 22.71 5.65
CA ILE A 75 -11.41 22.10 6.97
C ILE A 75 -12.69 22.36 7.75
N ASN A 76 -13.31 21.31 8.29
CA ASN A 76 -14.58 21.41 9.02
C ASN A 76 -15.62 22.28 8.28
N ASP A 77 -15.74 22.05 6.96
CA ASP A 77 -16.57 22.78 6.00
C ASP A 77 -16.22 24.25 5.68
N GLU A 78 -15.18 24.82 6.29
CA GLU A 78 -14.68 26.15 5.94
C GLU A 78 -13.61 26.08 4.84
N LEU A 79 -13.68 26.98 3.84
CA LEU A 79 -12.70 27.04 2.76
C LEU A 79 -11.33 27.45 3.31
N LEU A 80 -10.35 26.55 3.18
CA LEU A 80 -8.99 26.75 3.65
C LEU A 80 -8.06 27.23 2.54
N LEU A 81 -8.09 26.53 1.41
CA LEU A 81 -7.20 26.78 0.27
C LEU A 81 -8.06 26.84 -0.99
N GLU A 82 -7.77 27.84 -1.81
CA GLU A 82 -8.45 28.05 -3.08
C GLU A 82 -7.42 28.00 -4.21
N ASN A 83 -7.76 27.28 -5.28
CA ASN A 83 -6.98 27.21 -6.52
C ASN A 83 -5.47 26.92 -6.29
N ILE A 84 -5.18 25.80 -5.62
CA ILE A 84 -3.81 25.35 -5.42
C ILE A 84 -3.10 25.24 -6.78
N SER A 85 -1.84 25.68 -6.87
CA SER A 85 -1.05 25.61 -8.10
C SER A 85 -0.53 24.20 -8.36
N SER A 86 -0.53 23.77 -9.63
CA SER A 86 0.10 22.51 -10.04
C SER A 86 1.56 22.70 -10.45
N ASP A 87 2.33 21.62 -10.38
CA ASP A 87 3.55 21.45 -11.16
C ASP A 87 3.24 20.88 -12.57
N ASN A 88 4.29 20.54 -13.33
CA ASN A 88 4.17 19.95 -14.67
C ASN A 88 3.81 18.45 -14.66
N TYR A 89 3.70 17.84 -13.47
CA TYR A 89 3.43 16.43 -13.26
C TYR A 89 2.05 16.21 -12.61
N GLY A 90 1.19 17.23 -12.62
CA GLY A 90 -0.15 17.14 -12.05
C GLY A 90 -0.18 17.08 -10.53
N ASN A 91 0.92 17.46 -9.85
CA ASN A 91 0.95 17.58 -8.39
C ASN A 91 0.55 19.00 -7.99
N TYR A 92 -0.48 19.09 -7.17
CA TYR A 92 -0.99 20.28 -6.54
C TYR A 92 -0.55 20.28 -5.07
N THR A 93 0.25 21.27 -4.67
CA THR A 93 0.87 21.30 -3.35
C THR A 93 0.57 22.59 -2.60
N SER A 94 0.33 22.47 -1.30
CA SER A 94 0.19 23.62 -0.38
C SER A 94 1.30 23.63 0.65
N GLN A 95 1.50 24.78 1.32
CA GLN A 95 2.36 24.89 2.50
C GLN A 95 1.59 24.68 3.81
N TYR A 96 0.28 24.46 3.73
CA TYR A 96 -0.55 24.17 4.90
C TYR A 96 -0.16 22.81 5.50
N ILE A 97 0.05 22.79 6.83
CA ILE A 97 0.40 21.60 7.59
C ILE A 97 -0.85 20.94 8.15
N ILE A 98 -1.04 19.67 7.80
CA ILE A 98 -2.18 18.84 8.19
C ILE A 98 -2.13 18.55 9.70
N LYS A 99 -3.29 18.56 10.35
CA LYS A 99 -3.42 18.30 11.79
C LYS A 99 -4.25 17.06 12.06
N GLU A 100 -3.92 16.38 13.15
CA GLU A 100 -4.69 15.24 13.63
C GLU A 100 -6.11 15.61 14.08
N GLY A 101 -7.05 14.68 13.93
CA GLY A 101 -8.44 14.83 14.36
C GLY A 101 -9.31 15.72 13.47
N GLU A 102 -8.73 16.55 12.62
CA GLU A 102 -9.45 17.44 11.72
C GLU A 102 -10.07 16.69 10.53
N GLU A 103 -11.19 17.20 10.02
CA GLU A 103 -11.82 16.72 8.78
C GLU A 103 -11.44 17.62 7.61
N TYR A 104 -10.92 17.00 6.55
CA TYR A 104 -10.55 17.65 5.30
C TYR A 104 -11.52 17.24 4.21
N ARG A 105 -11.96 18.22 3.42
CA ARG A 105 -12.74 17.98 2.21
C ARG A 105 -12.03 18.59 1.01
N ILE A 106 -12.01 17.87 -0.10
CA ILE A 106 -11.43 18.31 -1.36
C ILE A 106 -12.52 18.44 -2.43
N GLU A 107 -12.44 19.53 -3.20
CA GLU A 107 -13.19 19.70 -4.44
C GLU A 107 -12.22 20.05 -5.56
N ALA A 108 -12.18 19.23 -6.61
CA ALA A 108 -11.35 19.46 -7.78
C ALA A 108 -12.21 19.53 -9.05
N LEU A 109 -12.12 20.62 -9.79
CA LEU A 109 -12.85 20.83 -11.03
C LEU A 109 -11.88 20.82 -12.22
N SER A 110 -12.06 19.87 -13.13
CA SER A 110 -11.35 19.84 -14.42
C SER A 110 -12.27 19.34 -15.53
N ASN A 111 -12.22 19.97 -16.70
CA ASN A 111 -13.04 19.62 -17.86
C ASN A 111 -14.53 19.38 -17.53
N GLN A 112 -15.15 20.31 -16.80
CA GLN A 112 -16.54 20.26 -16.32
C GLN A 112 -16.88 19.08 -15.40
N THR A 113 -15.88 18.29 -15.00
CA THR A 113 -16.02 17.18 -14.07
C THR A 113 -15.58 17.65 -12.70
N LEU A 114 -16.49 17.56 -11.74
CA LEU A 114 -16.24 17.91 -10.34
C LEU A 114 -15.97 16.63 -9.56
N LEU A 115 -14.80 16.57 -8.93
CA LEU A 115 -14.38 15.49 -8.06
C LEU A 115 -14.52 15.95 -6.61
N LYS A 116 -15.06 15.08 -5.75
CA LYS A 116 -15.27 15.39 -4.33
C LYS A 116 -14.86 14.23 -3.43
N SER A 117 -14.28 14.55 -2.29
CA SER A 117 -14.06 13.57 -1.23
C SER A 117 -13.85 14.26 0.12
N SER A 118 -14.08 13.53 1.21
CA SER A 118 -13.82 13.98 2.58
C SER A 118 -13.13 12.88 3.36
N VAL A 119 -12.26 13.27 4.29
CA VAL A 119 -11.58 12.34 5.20
C VAL A 119 -11.23 13.02 6.53
N SER A 120 -11.25 12.26 7.61
CA SER A 120 -10.71 12.68 8.91
C SER A 120 -9.29 12.15 9.09
N ILE A 121 -8.40 12.99 9.62
CA ILE A 121 -7.05 12.55 9.99
C ILE A 121 -7.14 11.76 11.31
N PRO A 122 -6.72 10.49 11.34
CA PRO A 122 -6.84 9.68 12.53
C PRO A 122 -5.98 10.23 13.67
N ASN A 123 -6.50 10.17 14.89
CA ASN A 123 -5.74 10.57 16.07
C ASN A 123 -4.67 9.51 16.38
N CYS A 124 -3.43 9.95 16.59
CA CYS A 124 -2.37 9.02 16.93
C CYS A 124 -2.54 8.48 18.35
N PRO A 125 -2.57 7.16 18.57
CA PRO A 125 -2.53 6.62 19.93
C PRO A 125 -1.14 6.81 20.52
N LEU A 126 -1.07 6.87 21.85
CA LEU A 126 0.22 6.86 22.54
C LEU A 126 0.84 5.46 22.47
N PHE A 127 1.97 5.34 21.78
CA PHE A 127 2.77 4.12 21.74
C PHE A 127 3.85 4.14 22.83
N ASN A 128 3.94 3.06 23.58
CA ASN A 128 5.08 2.79 24.45
C ASN A 128 5.78 1.53 23.94
N ILE A 129 6.88 1.75 23.21
CA ILE A 129 7.66 0.70 22.57
C ILE A 129 8.97 0.52 23.33
N LYS A 130 9.27 -0.73 23.70
CA LYS A 130 10.53 -1.10 24.33
C LYS A 130 11.23 -2.15 23.49
N GLN A 131 12.52 -1.93 23.24
CA GLN A 131 13.38 -2.93 22.62
C GLN A 131 13.98 -3.83 23.69
N ASN A 132 13.97 -5.13 23.41
CA ASN A 132 14.73 -6.17 24.09
C ASN A 132 15.53 -6.96 23.06
N SER A 133 16.54 -7.71 23.52
CA SER A 133 17.29 -8.65 22.69
C SER A 133 17.19 -10.04 23.28
N ILE A 134 16.90 -11.04 22.43
CA ILE A 134 16.97 -12.46 22.82
C ILE A 134 18.43 -12.90 22.75
N ASN A 135 19.10 -12.53 21.65
CA ASN A 135 20.51 -12.75 21.41
C ASN A 135 21.10 -11.57 20.61
N ASP A 136 22.33 -11.71 20.12
CA ASP A 136 23.02 -10.63 19.41
C ASP A 136 22.27 -10.17 18.15
N TYR A 137 21.53 -11.08 17.51
CA TYR A 137 20.88 -10.88 16.22
C TYR A 137 19.35 -10.73 16.33
N GLU A 138 18.71 -11.24 17.37
CA GLU A 138 17.25 -11.21 17.49
C GLU A 138 16.79 -10.07 18.40
N LYS A 139 16.02 -9.14 17.82
CA LYS A 139 15.45 -7.99 18.53
C LYS A 139 13.95 -8.15 18.65
N ILE A 140 13.42 -7.90 19.85
CA ILE A 140 11.98 -7.87 20.14
C ILE A 140 11.58 -6.44 20.51
N PHE A 141 10.48 -5.98 19.93
CA PHE A 141 9.81 -4.73 20.27
C PHE A 141 8.50 -5.04 20.98
N ASN A 142 8.44 -4.77 22.29
CA ASN A 142 7.19 -4.85 23.02
C ASN A 142 6.42 -3.54 22.85
N ILE A 143 5.27 -3.61 22.18
CA ILE A 143 4.45 -2.46 21.86
C ILE A 143 3.25 -2.46 22.80
N ASN A 144 3.11 -1.38 23.56
CA ASN A 144 1.99 -1.17 24.46
C ASN A 144 1.19 0.04 23.98
N ILE A 145 -0.13 -0.15 23.88
CA ILE A 145 -1.08 0.89 23.49
C ILE A 145 -2.16 0.96 24.55
N ASP A 146 -2.39 2.15 25.11
CA ASP A 146 -3.37 2.32 26.17
C ASP A 146 -4.82 2.31 25.64
N SER A 147 -5.07 3.06 24.57
CA SER A 147 -6.38 3.18 23.93
C SER A 147 -6.23 3.70 22.51
N ILE A 148 -7.23 3.42 21.67
CA ILE A 148 -7.31 3.88 20.29
C ILE A 148 -8.65 4.57 20.10
N ASN A 149 -8.62 5.73 19.43
CA ASN A 149 -9.79 6.55 19.15
C ASN A 149 -10.68 5.93 18.07
N ASP A 150 -11.93 6.40 18.02
CA ASP A 150 -12.93 5.79 17.15
C ASP A 150 -12.69 6.01 15.64
N ASN A 151 -11.95 7.07 15.28
CA ASN A 151 -11.59 7.41 13.91
C ASN A 151 -10.37 6.62 13.37
N VAL A 152 -9.77 5.75 14.18
CA VAL A 152 -8.69 4.86 13.75
C VAL A 152 -9.29 3.56 13.24
N SER A 153 -8.93 3.16 12.01
CA SER A 153 -9.39 1.91 11.39
C SER A 153 -8.37 0.78 11.50
N ALA A 154 -7.08 1.09 11.44
CA ALA A 154 -6.03 0.10 11.64
C ALA A 154 -4.70 0.75 12.05
N LEU A 155 -3.81 -0.08 12.59
CA LEU A 155 -2.42 0.24 12.82
C LEU A 155 -1.54 -0.65 11.94
N TYR A 156 -0.54 -0.06 11.30
CA TYR A 156 0.47 -0.78 10.54
C TYR A 156 1.84 -0.51 11.14
N PHE A 157 2.60 -1.55 11.39
CA PHE A 157 3.97 -1.43 11.88
C PHE A 157 4.94 -1.89 10.81
N TYR A 158 5.88 -1.00 10.49
CA TYR A 158 7.02 -1.22 9.62
C TYR A 158 8.29 -1.10 10.46
N ILE A 159 9.33 -1.82 10.06
CA ILE A 159 10.64 -1.70 10.67
C ILE A 159 11.66 -1.43 9.56
N PHE A 160 12.53 -0.47 9.79
CA PHE A 160 13.63 -0.12 8.90
C PHE A 160 14.94 -0.21 9.68
N SER A 161 15.99 -0.56 8.96
CA SER A 161 17.34 -0.60 9.47
C SER A 161 18.18 0.45 8.78
N GLU A 162 18.88 1.26 9.56
CA GLU A 162 19.80 2.26 9.07
C GLU A 162 21.23 1.73 9.13
N VAL A 163 21.78 1.47 7.95
CA VAL A 163 23.13 0.93 7.77
C VAL A 163 24.02 2.00 7.15
N SER A 164 25.20 2.20 7.73
CA SER A 164 26.21 3.10 7.16
C SER A 164 27.21 2.29 6.34
N GLU A 165 27.26 2.54 5.03
CA GLU A 165 28.22 1.92 4.12
C GLU A 165 29.01 3.02 3.38
N ASN A 166 30.35 2.94 3.42
CA ASN A 166 31.24 3.90 2.75
C ASN A 166 31.00 5.38 3.15
N GLY A 167 30.51 5.64 4.36
CA GLY A 167 30.18 6.98 4.85
C GLY A 167 28.84 7.53 4.34
N MET A 168 28.05 6.72 3.64
CA MET A 168 26.66 7.02 3.29
C MET A 168 25.72 6.19 4.16
N THR A 169 24.64 6.83 4.61
CA THR A 169 23.61 6.21 5.43
C THR A 169 22.47 5.76 4.53
N HIS A 170 22.12 4.48 4.60
CA HIS A 170 21.04 3.86 3.84
C HIS A 170 19.98 3.32 4.79
N GLN A 171 18.71 3.62 4.52
CA GLN A 171 17.60 2.96 5.19
C GLN A 171 17.13 1.78 4.35
N ILE A 172 17.13 0.60 4.97
CA ILE A 172 16.72 -0.66 4.40
C ILE A 172 15.39 -1.03 5.07
N HIS A 173 14.39 -1.35 4.26
CA HIS A 173 13.12 -1.84 4.78
C HIS A 173 13.27 -3.30 5.18
N GLU A 174 13.01 -3.62 6.44
CA GLU A 174 12.93 -5.01 6.88
C GLU A 174 11.77 -5.71 6.20
N THR A 175 12.08 -6.81 5.53
CA THR A 175 11.11 -7.55 4.72
C THR A 175 10.43 -8.68 5.49
N ALA A 176 11.09 -9.17 6.54
CA ALA A 176 10.62 -10.25 7.41
C ALA A 176 10.38 -9.73 8.83
N LEU A 177 9.11 -9.51 9.19
CA LEU A 177 8.71 -9.13 10.55
C LEU A 177 7.99 -10.30 11.21
N TYR A 178 8.24 -10.55 12.48
CA TYR A 178 7.66 -11.69 13.18
C TYR A 178 6.66 -11.22 14.25
N CYS A 179 5.47 -11.82 14.29
CA CYS A 179 4.46 -11.49 15.29
C CYS A 179 3.53 -12.67 15.58
N ASN A 180 3.45 -13.07 16.85
CA ASN A 180 2.55 -14.15 17.30
C ASN A 180 1.22 -13.66 17.88
N SER A 181 0.94 -12.36 17.82
CA SER A 181 -0.30 -11.81 18.37
C SER A 181 -1.52 -12.38 17.65
N ALA A 182 -2.54 -12.80 18.41
CA ALA A 182 -3.83 -13.16 17.83
C ALA A 182 -4.64 -11.93 17.36
N LEU A 183 -4.15 -10.72 17.64
CA LEU A 183 -4.81 -9.46 17.30
C LEU A 183 -4.40 -8.94 15.91
N SER A 184 -3.27 -9.40 15.37
CA SER A 184 -2.81 -9.03 14.04
C SER A 184 -3.60 -9.76 12.97
N ASP A 185 -3.75 -9.13 11.81
CA ASP A 185 -4.35 -9.79 10.66
C ASP A 185 -3.47 -10.92 10.14
N PRO A 186 -4.05 -11.97 9.55
CA PRO A 186 -3.26 -13.05 8.96
C PRO A 186 -3.04 -12.91 7.43
N PHE A 187 -3.48 -11.84 6.77
CA PHE A 187 -3.57 -11.83 5.30
C PHE A 187 -2.22 -11.76 4.58
N ASN A 188 -1.17 -11.28 5.24
CA ASN A 188 0.19 -11.19 4.71
C ASN A 188 1.20 -11.98 5.55
N ARG A 189 0.73 -13.02 6.26
CA ARG A 189 1.59 -13.85 7.10
C ARG A 189 1.77 -15.25 6.52
N SER A 190 2.94 -15.82 6.76
CA SER A 190 3.29 -17.21 6.51
C SER A 190 3.72 -17.88 7.82
N LEU A 191 3.82 -19.21 7.81
CA LEU A 191 4.49 -19.93 8.88
C LEU A 191 5.98 -19.97 8.56
N ASP A 192 6.81 -19.62 9.54
CA ASP A 192 8.25 -19.81 9.46
C ASP A 192 8.77 -20.45 10.77
N ASP A 193 9.39 -21.61 10.63
CA ASP A 193 9.97 -22.37 11.73
C ASP A 193 11.41 -21.91 12.05
N TRP A 194 11.98 -21.01 11.23
CA TRP A 194 13.36 -20.54 11.32
C TRP A 194 13.45 -19.09 11.83
N GLY A 195 12.32 -18.52 12.24
CA GLY A 195 12.23 -17.19 12.82
C GLY A 195 12.82 -17.07 14.23
N PRO A 196 12.78 -15.86 14.82
CA PRO A 196 13.23 -15.60 16.19
C PRO A 196 12.59 -16.52 17.23
N GLU A 197 13.30 -16.78 18.32
CA GLU A 197 12.83 -17.70 19.36
C GLU A 197 11.45 -17.29 19.90
N GLY A 198 10.48 -18.23 19.85
CA GLY A 198 9.12 -18.00 20.32
C GLY A 198 8.21 -17.27 19.32
N PHE A 199 8.66 -17.05 18.08
CA PHE A 199 7.87 -16.54 16.96
C PHE A 199 7.67 -17.62 15.89
N HIS A 200 6.46 -17.70 15.32
CA HIS A 200 6.09 -18.71 14.33
C HIS A 200 5.48 -18.14 13.06
N TYR A 201 5.07 -16.87 13.10
CA TYR A 201 4.45 -16.18 11.98
C TYR A 201 5.36 -15.05 11.51
N GLU A 202 5.87 -15.22 10.31
CA GLU A 202 6.54 -14.17 9.54
C GLU A 202 5.48 -13.38 8.76
N TYR A 203 5.69 -12.09 8.65
CA TYR A 203 4.86 -11.12 7.95
C TYR A 203 5.69 -10.42 6.90
N ASP A 204 5.15 -10.38 5.68
CA ASP A 204 5.76 -9.68 4.57
C ASP A 204 5.67 -8.16 4.81
N TYR A 205 6.83 -7.54 5.04
CA TYR A 205 7.08 -6.09 5.15
C TYR A 205 6.45 -5.34 6.33
N PHE A 206 5.29 -5.76 6.83
CA PHE A 206 4.57 -5.04 7.89
C PHE A 206 3.62 -5.94 8.68
N VAL A 207 3.29 -5.53 9.90
CA VAL A 207 2.23 -6.15 10.70
C VAL A 207 1.04 -5.19 10.83
N ARG A 208 -0.14 -5.61 10.35
CA ARG A 208 -1.41 -4.87 10.51
C ARG A 208 -2.17 -5.37 11.73
N PHE A 209 -2.69 -4.44 12.52
CA PHE A 209 -3.70 -4.68 13.54
C PHE A 209 -4.97 -3.93 13.20
N ASP A 210 -6.07 -4.66 13.01
CA ASP A 210 -7.39 -4.06 12.87
C ASP A 210 -7.77 -3.31 14.16
N ALA A 211 -8.20 -2.05 14.06
CA ALA A 211 -8.52 -1.26 15.24
C ALA A 211 -9.66 -1.88 16.06
N SER A 212 -10.59 -2.61 15.43
CA SER A 212 -11.66 -3.32 16.15
C SER A 212 -11.13 -4.37 17.13
N ASN A 213 -9.95 -4.94 16.88
CA ASN A 213 -9.28 -5.88 17.77
C ASN A 213 -8.56 -5.21 18.94
N ILE A 214 -8.49 -3.89 19.03
CA ILE A 214 -7.67 -3.20 20.04
C ILE A 214 -8.39 -1.98 20.66
N ARG A 215 -9.52 -1.57 20.09
CA ARG A 215 -10.35 -0.47 20.55
C ARG A 215 -10.83 -0.67 21.99
N ASN A 216 -10.79 0.41 22.77
CA ASN A 216 -11.26 0.48 24.16
C ASN A 216 -10.61 -0.52 25.13
N ARG A 217 -9.42 -1.05 24.80
CA ARG A 217 -8.64 -1.90 25.69
C ARG A 217 -7.15 -1.58 25.60
N LYS A 218 -6.46 -1.71 26.74
CA LYS A 218 -5.01 -1.76 26.74
C LYS A 218 -4.58 -3.00 25.97
N SER A 219 -3.71 -2.79 25.00
CA SER A 219 -3.24 -3.84 24.09
C SER A 219 -1.73 -3.93 24.16
N ASN A 220 -1.21 -5.15 24.22
CA ASN A 220 0.20 -5.45 24.16
C ASN A 220 0.45 -6.51 23.07
N PHE A 221 1.52 -6.32 22.33
CA PHE A 221 1.96 -7.29 21.34
C PHE A 221 3.45 -7.08 21.06
N ASP A 222 4.05 -8.14 20.57
CA ASP A 222 5.48 -8.19 20.30
C ASP A 222 5.70 -8.32 18.81
N LEU A 223 6.63 -7.51 18.31
CA LEU A 223 7.22 -7.66 16.99
C LEU A 223 8.66 -8.11 17.15
N ALA A 224 9.14 -8.99 16.29
CA ALA A 224 10.54 -9.37 16.27
C ALA A 224 11.13 -9.28 14.86
N ILE A 225 12.45 -9.08 14.81
CA ILE A 225 13.27 -9.10 13.60
C ILE A 225 14.57 -9.86 13.89
N ILE A 226 15.18 -10.36 12.82
CA ILE A 226 16.58 -10.80 12.84
C ILE A 226 17.40 -9.66 12.23
N HIS A 227 18.20 -9.00 13.06
CA HIS A 227 18.96 -7.80 12.73
C HIS A 227 20.38 -7.87 13.28
N ASN A 228 21.36 -7.61 12.42
CA ASN A 228 22.77 -7.72 12.80
C ASN A 228 23.35 -6.41 13.33
N GLU A 229 23.22 -5.34 12.56
CA GLU A 229 24.00 -4.11 12.77
C GLU A 229 23.24 -2.89 12.29
N GLY A 230 23.44 -1.76 12.97
CA GLY A 230 22.86 -0.48 12.61
C GLY A 230 21.63 -0.16 13.45
N LYS A 231 21.19 1.09 13.30
CA LYS A 231 20.08 1.65 14.07
C LYS A 231 18.76 1.13 13.52
N ILE A 232 17.83 0.79 14.41
CA ILE A 232 16.51 0.29 14.04
C ILE A 232 15.48 1.41 14.18
N ILE A 233 14.61 1.52 13.19
CA ILE A 233 13.56 2.52 13.10
C ILE A 233 12.22 1.80 13.00
N VAL A 234 11.44 1.82 14.08
CA VAL A 234 10.07 1.31 14.10
C VAL A 234 9.12 2.43 13.70
N THR A 235 8.35 2.21 12.63
CA THR A 235 7.37 3.18 12.12
C THR A 235 5.97 2.62 12.27
N ALA A 236 5.12 3.34 12.99
CA ALA A 236 3.70 3.05 13.13
C ALA A 236 2.87 4.00 12.25
N ILE A 237 2.10 3.44 11.32
CA ILE A 237 1.06 4.18 10.59
C ILE A 237 -0.27 3.95 11.30
N THR A 238 -0.86 5.04 11.80
CA THR A 238 -2.24 5.08 12.26
C THR A 238 -3.12 5.44 11.07
N ALA A 239 -3.94 4.50 10.61
CA ALA A 239 -4.69 4.61 9.37
C ALA A 239 -6.16 4.99 9.59
N GLY A 240 -6.65 5.95 8.81
CA GLY A 240 -8.08 6.17 8.59
C GLY A 240 -8.68 5.06 7.71
N SER A 241 -10.01 5.04 7.60
CA SER A 241 -10.78 4.00 6.90
C SER A 241 -10.41 3.85 5.43
N GLU A 242 -10.25 4.98 4.75
CA GLU A 242 -9.98 5.09 3.33
C GLU A 242 -8.61 4.49 3.01
N TYR A 243 -7.59 4.86 3.80
CA TYR A 243 -6.23 4.34 3.63
C TYR A 243 -6.20 2.84 3.88
N ASP A 244 -6.79 2.40 4.99
CA ASP A 244 -6.78 1.00 5.41
C ASP A 244 -7.45 0.09 4.37
N MET A 245 -8.62 0.49 3.90
CA MET A 245 -9.37 -0.22 2.87
C MET A 245 -8.61 -0.25 1.54
N TYR A 246 -8.05 0.88 1.10
CA TYR A 246 -7.26 0.99 -0.13
C TYR A 246 -6.00 0.12 -0.06
N PHE A 247 -5.19 0.29 0.98
CA PHE A 247 -3.88 -0.35 1.11
C PHE A 247 -4.00 -1.87 1.23
N LYS A 248 -4.91 -2.38 2.07
CA LYS A 248 -5.15 -3.82 2.21
C LYS A 248 -5.60 -4.45 0.89
N SER A 249 -6.48 -3.77 0.16
CA SER A 249 -6.97 -4.24 -1.15
C SER A 249 -5.87 -4.23 -2.21
N TYR A 250 -5.10 -3.14 -2.29
CA TYR A 250 -3.98 -2.98 -3.20
C TYR A 250 -2.90 -4.03 -2.94
N TYR A 251 -2.47 -4.19 -1.69
CA TYR A 251 -1.47 -5.19 -1.31
C TYR A 251 -1.92 -6.59 -1.70
N THR A 252 -3.17 -6.95 -1.40
CA THR A 252 -3.65 -8.29 -1.73
C THR A 252 -3.81 -8.53 -3.23
N GLN A 253 -4.09 -7.47 -4.00
CA GLN A 253 -4.13 -7.56 -5.46
C GLN A 253 -2.73 -7.72 -6.06
N GLN A 254 -1.75 -6.94 -5.60
CA GLN A 254 -0.36 -6.98 -6.08
C GLN A 254 0.31 -8.31 -5.77
N ASN A 255 0.06 -8.88 -4.59
CA ASN A 255 0.63 -10.16 -4.16
C ASN A 255 -0.24 -11.36 -4.56
N TYR A 256 -1.21 -11.19 -5.46
CA TYR A 256 -1.91 -12.33 -6.03
C TYR A 256 -0.99 -13.06 -7.00
N ASP A 257 -0.49 -14.22 -6.59
CA ASP A 257 0.31 -15.09 -7.45
C ASP A 257 -0.59 -16.10 -8.17
N ILE A 258 -0.61 -16.06 -9.52
CA ILE A 258 -1.39 -16.98 -10.38
C ILE A 258 -0.81 -18.39 -10.39
N GLU A 259 0.49 -18.56 -10.11
CA GLU A 259 1.15 -19.86 -10.05
C GLU A 259 0.74 -20.62 -8.78
N VAL A 260 0.52 -19.87 -7.68
CA VAL A 260 0.00 -20.41 -6.41
C VAL A 260 -1.54 -20.49 -6.42
N ASN A 261 -2.21 -19.48 -6.97
CA ASN A 261 -3.67 -19.36 -6.99
C ASN A 261 -4.22 -19.60 -8.40
N LEU A 262 -4.82 -20.78 -8.59
CA LEU A 262 -5.31 -21.25 -9.89
C LEU A 262 -6.06 -20.13 -10.67
N PRO A 263 -5.79 -19.93 -11.97
CA PRO A 263 -6.29 -18.77 -12.73
C PRO A 263 -7.81 -18.69 -12.83
N PHE A 264 -8.52 -19.81 -12.75
CA PHE A 264 -9.99 -19.85 -12.72
C PHE A 264 -10.59 -19.51 -11.34
N SER A 265 -9.75 -19.39 -10.31
CA SER A 265 -10.13 -18.89 -8.98
C SER A 265 -9.83 -17.40 -8.80
N TYR A 266 -9.12 -16.78 -9.76
CA TYR A 266 -8.83 -15.36 -9.72
C TYR A 266 -10.12 -14.56 -9.88
N THR A 267 -10.49 -13.88 -8.82
CA THR A 267 -11.49 -12.80 -8.87
C THR A 267 -10.72 -11.49 -8.74
N PRO A 268 -10.72 -10.62 -9.76
CA PRO A 268 -10.07 -9.32 -9.65
C PRO A 268 -10.58 -8.61 -8.40
N LYS A 269 -9.66 -8.34 -7.45
CA LYS A 269 -9.99 -7.54 -6.28
C LYS A 269 -10.04 -6.09 -6.71
N THR A 270 -11.22 -5.49 -6.68
CA THR A 270 -11.37 -4.06 -6.92
C THR A 270 -10.62 -3.32 -5.81
N VAL A 271 -9.68 -2.44 -6.19
CA VAL A 271 -9.08 -1.50 -5.25
C VAL A 271 -10.06 -0.35 -5.07
N PRO A 272 -10.65 -0.18 -3.88
CA PRO A 272 -11.70 0.80 -3.68
C PRO A 272 -11.12 2.22 -3.65
N GLY A 273 -11.89 3.16 -4.17
CA GLY A 273 -11.64 4.59 -4.07
C GLY A 273 -12.78 5.29 -3.34
N ASN A 274 -12.59 6.56 -2.99
CA ASN A 274 -13.59 7.38 -2.29
C ASN A 274 -13.79 8.75 -2.95
N ILE A 275 -13.46 8.87 -4.24
CA ILE A 275 -13.63 10.09 -5.01
C ILE A 275 -14.96 10.03 -5.76
N ASP A 276 -15.91 10.88 -5.38
CA ASP A 276 -17.12 11.09 -6.16
C ASP A 276 -16.77 11.86 -7.45
N GLY A 277 -17.42 11.52 -8.56
CA GLY A 277 -17.17 12.11 -9.89
C GLY A 277 -15.91 11.63 -10.63
N GLY A 278 -15.08 10.78 -10.02
CA GLY A 278 -13.83 10.28 -10.60
C GLY A 278 -13.36 8.95 -10.00
N LEU A 279 -12.07 8.66 -10.16
CA LEU A 279 -11.39 7.53 -9.54
C LEU A 279 -10.29 8.03 -8.59
N GLY A 280 -9.72 7.10 -7.81
CA GLY A 280 -8.57 7.35 -6.94
C GLY A 280 -8.94 7.39 -5.47
N ILE A 281 -8.05 7.94 -4.66
CA ILE A 281 -8.12 7.88 -3.20
C ILE A 281 -7.79 9.24 -2.57
N PHE A 282 -8.56 9.62 -1.56
CA PHE A 282 -8.29 10.72 -0.66
C PHE A 282 -8.34 10.19 0.77
N ALA A 283 -7.18 9.97 1.38
CA ALA A 283 -7.09 9.25 2.64
C ALA A 283 -6.27 9.99 3.70
N GLY A 284 -6.58 9.79 4.98
CA GLY A 284 -5.87 10.39 6.11
C GLY A 284 -5.06 9.35 6.88
N ILE A 285 -3.82 9.70 7.23
CA ILE A 285 -2.94 8.90 8.09
C ILE A 285 -2.19 9.77 9.09
N ASN A 286 -1.73 9.14 10.16
CA ASN A 286 -0.73 9.68 11.07
C ASN A 286 0.46 8.72 11.14
N ILE A 287 1.68 9.24 11.21
CA ILE A 287 2.91 8.45 11.23
C ILE A 287 3.67 8.77 12.51
N SER A 288 4.07 7.74 13.24
CA SER A 288 4.95 7.85 14.40
C SER A 288 6.18 6.99 14.21
N THR A 289 7.35 7.54 14.50
CA THR A 289 8.64 6.89 14.30
C THR A 289 9.39 6.80 15.62
N PHE A 290 9.99 5.65 15.89
CA PHE A 290 10.74 5.33 17.10
C PHE A 290 12.09 4.75 16.71
N GLU A 291 13.14 5.29 17.30
CA GLU A 291 14.52 4.95 16.95
C GLU A 291 15.19 4.19 18.10
N PHE A 292 15.93 3.13 17.75
CA PHE A 292 16.63 2.26 18.68
C PHE A 292 18.04 1.97 18.19
N GLU A 293 18.95 1.78 19.15
CA GLU A 293 20.34 1.36 18.92
C GLU A 293 20.48 -0.17 18.94
#